data_AF-A0A5U7Z7V1-F1
#
_entry.id   AF-A0A5U7Z7V1-F1
#
_cell.length_a   1.000
_cell.length_b   1.000
_cell.length_c   1.000
_cell.angle_alpha   90.00
_cell.angle_beta   90.00
_cell.angle_gamma   90.00
#
_symmetry.space_group_name_H-M   'P 1'
#
loop_
_entity.id
_entity.type
_entity.pdbx_description
1 polymer ?
#
loop_
_entity_poly.entity_id
_entity_poly.type
_entity_poly.pdbx_seq_one_letter_code
_entity_poly.pdbx_strand_id
1 'polypeptide(L)'
;MEKRIYINTIANLCGVFWQGAIILLMAPFYLKLLGKEQWGMVAACLSLQGILLLLDAGMSQVMPRDFAQKKQNIKEIYSNYIALYFLIALCAVFFLYFSAEAIAEKWFRLDAFSAKQLELAIKIFAGQFFFQFCNNVNLAYWNGNEEQVKANLSQCIFISLKNITAVILILNVSRQTYIYVLSFFLIAMIEFICNFSFIVSRIGACKPSWGKIKRIIITNYKISLGILLGVFSSQLDRIFMSRFLSIQNFGLYVMTMQFGLALLQLQYPMVKAILPHIAKIGDTTKLGLYKTIAFFCVLMPSCILFFWAKDILWLWSHNIEVVEYGVIIVKILSVAVLINFFYNFIHVKLIVENRGGVIFISQLLIIIINSIFLIFFSPRIHEVAGALSWMINFSIVLLCGLFFLHKGKKDN
;
A
#
# COMPACT_ATOMS: atom_id res chain seq x y z
N MET A 1 11.66 -29.66 0.10
CA MET A 1 10.52 -28.77 -0.27
C MET A 1 10.04 -27.98 0.93
N GLU A 2 9.69 -28.64 2.04
CA GLU A 2 9.21 -28.01 3.29
C GLU A 2 10.18 -26.97 3.89
N LYS A 3 11.49 -27.29 3.96
CA LYS A 3 12.51 -26.34 4.44
C LYS A 3 12.54 -25.03 3.63
N ARG A 4 12.34 -25.10 2.31
CA ARG A 4 12.33 -23.92 1.43
C ARG A 4 11.08 -23.06 1.67
N ILE A 5 9.93 -23.69 1.87
CA ILE A 5 8.67 -23.00 2.21
C ILE A 5 8.81 -22.26 3.54
N TYR A 6 9.36 -22.92 4.57
CA TYR A 6 9.56 -22.32 5.89
C TYR A 6 10.48 -21.08 5.84
N ILE A 7 11.64 -21.21 5.17
CA ILE A 7 12.59 -20.11 4.99
C ILE A 7 11.94 -18.94 4.24
N ASN A 8 11.18 -19.22 3.18
CA ASN A 8 10.53 -18.18 2.38
C ASN A 8 9.39 -17.47 3.16
N THR A 9 8.65 -18.21 3.99
CA THR A 9 7.62 -17.61 4.86
C THR A 9 8.26 -16.70 5.91
N ILE A 10 9.32 -17.14 6.59
CA ILE A 10 10.04 -16.30 7.56
C ILE A 10 10.61 -15.06 6.87
N ALA A 11 11.26 -15.23 5.72
CA ALA A 11 11.85 -14.11 4.99
C ALA A 11 10.80 -13.05 4.62
N ASN A 12 9.60 -13.46 4.20
CA ASN A 12 8.49 -12.54 3.93
C ASN A 12 8.00 -11.85 5.22
N LEU A 13 7.86 -12.57 6.32
CA LEU A 13 7.40 -11.99 7.59
C LEU A 13 8.41 -10.97 8.12
N CYS A 14 9.68 -11.33 8.17
CA CYS A 14 10.76 -10.44 8.57
C CYS A 14 10.87 -9.23 7.62
N GLY A 15 10.75 -9.45 6.31
CA GLY A 15 10.83 -8.39 5.32
C GLY A 15 9.70 -7.35 5.43
N VAL A 16 8.46 -7.81 5.59
CA VAL A 16 7.30 -6.94 5.80
C VAL A 16 7.40 -6.20 7.13
N PHE A 17 7.80 -6.90 8.21
CA PHE A 17 7.98 -6.27 9.52
C PHE A 17 9.07 -5.20 9.50
N TRP A 18 10.22 -5.47 8.88
CA TRP A 18 11.32 -4.51 8.76
C TRP A 18 10.91 -3.26 8.00
N GLN A 19 10.26 -3.42 6.84
CA GLN A 19 9.76 -2.29 6.04
C GLN A 19 8.71 -1.47 6.80
N GLY A 20 7.75 -2.14 7.45
CA GLY A 20 6.74 -1.46 8.26
C GLY A 20 7.33 -0.72 9.47
N ALA A 21 8.28 -1.34 10.17
CA ALA A 21 8.97 -0.74 11.31
C ALA A 21 9.75 0.51 10.90
N ILE A 22 10.50 0.47 9.81
CA ILE A 22 11.22 1.65 9.30
C ILE A 22 10.25 2.79 8.99
N ILE A 23 9.16 2.53 8.28
CA ILE A 23 8.18 3.58 7.94
C ILE A 23 7.59 4.20 9.21
N LEU A 24 7.22 3.36 10.18
CA LEU A 24 6.61 3.80 11.43
C LEU A 24 7.59 4.62 12.28
N LEU A 25 8.83 4.14 12.44
CA LEU A 25 9.84 4.77 13.30
C LEU A 25 10.41 6.06 12.69
N MET A 26 10.55 6.10 11.37
CA MET A 26 11.15 7.26 10.70
C MET A 26 10.17 8.42 10.51
N ALA A 27 8.85 8.18 10.50
CA ALA A 27 7.85 9.24 10.35
C ALA A 27 7.97 10.38 11.38
N PRO A 28 7.98 10.13 12.71
CA PRO A 28 8.15 11.20 13.70
C PRO A 28 9.52 11.87 13.61
N PHE A 29 10.55 11.10 13.25
CA PHE A 29 11.89 11.62 13.04
C PHE A 29 11.94 12.63 11.88
N TYR A 30 11.34 12.31 10.74
CA TYR A 30 11.25 13.22 9.61
C TYR A 30 10.37 14.44 9.90
N LEU A 31 9.25 14.27 10.61
CA LEU A 31 8.44 15.41 11.04
C LEU A 31 9.26 16.40 11.88
N LYS A 32 10.09 15.90 12.80
CA LYS A 32 10.99 16.72 13.63
C LYS A 32 12.09 17.39 12.82
N LEU A 33 12.68 16.70 11.84
CA LEU A 33 13.77 17.23 11.01
C LEU A 33 13.31 18.25 9.98
N LEU A 34 12.22 17.97 9.28
CA LEU A 34 11.73 18.77 8.15
C LEU A 34 10.77 19.88 8.61
N GLY A 35 10.08 19.69 9.74
CA GLY A 35 8.96 20.52 10.14
C GLY A 35 7.66 20.14 9.42
N LYS A 36 6.55 20.71 9.89
CA LYS A 36 5.19 20.26 9.52
C LYS A 36 4.86 20.51 8.06
N GLU A 37 5.26 21.66 7.53
CA GLU A 37 4.97 22.05 6.16
C GLU A 37 5.68 21.15 5.14
N GLN A 38 6.99 20.97 5.31
CA GLN A 38 7.78 20.09 4.47
C GLN A 38 7.35 18.63 4.62
N TRP A 39 7.07 18.16 5.84
CA TRP A 39 6.49 16.83 6.03
C TRP A 39 5.13 16.65 5.36
N GLY A 40 4.30 17.70 5.37
CA GLY A 40 3.05 17.76 4.62
C GLY A 40 3.23 17.56 3.11
N MET A 41 4.25 18.20 2.53
CA MET A 41 4.61 18.02 1.13
C MET A 41 5.16 16.60 0.85
N VAL A 42 5.93 16.01 1.78
CA VAL A 42 6.32 14.59 1.70
C VAL A 42 5.07 13.70 1.69
N ALA A 43 4.11 13.94 2.58
CA ALA A 43 2.86 13.20 2.65
C ALA A 43 2.01 13.36 1.38
N ALA A 44 2.07 14.52 0.71
CA ALA A 44 1.48 14.72 -0.62
C ALA A 44 2.10 13.77 -1.66
N CYS A 45 3.44 13.69 -1.73
CA CYS A 45 4.12 12.74 -2.61
C CYS A 45 3.78 11.27 -2.28
N LEU A 46 3.72 10.90 -0.99
CA LEU A 46 3.33 9.55 -0.57
C LEU A 46 1.87 9.22 -0.93
N SER A 47 0.99 10.22 -0.95
CA SER A 47 -0.41 10.04 -1.33
C SER A 47 -0.56 9.89 -2.85
N LEU A 48 0.18 10.68 -3.63
CA LEU A 48 0.31 10.47 -5.08
C LEU A 48 0.85 9.07 -5.38
N GLN A 49 1.85 8.60 -4.62
CA GLN A 49 2.36 7.24 -4.73
C GLN A 49 1.26 6.19 -4.52
N GLY A 50 0.43 6.34 -3.49
CA GLY A 50 -0.71 5.45 -3.22
C GLY A 50 -1.68 5.37 -4.40
N ILE A 51 -1.99 6.51 -5.04
CA ILE A 51 -2.86 6.56 -6.21
C ILE A 51 -2.18 5.91 -7.43
N LEU A 52 -0.89 6.17 -7.65
CA LEU A 52 -0.18 5.63 -8.81
C LEU A 52 0.04 4.12 -8.74
N LEU A 53 0.00 3.52 -7.55
CA LEU A 53 -0.03 2.06 -7.41
C LEU A 53 -1.25 1.42 -8.08
N LEU A 54 -2.31 2.19 -8.38
CA LEU A 54 -3.42 1.74 -9.24
C LEU A 54 -2.92 1.29 -10.62
N LEU A 55 -1.86 1.91 -11.14
CA LEU A 55 -1.33 1.57 -12.47
C LEU A 55 -0.77 0.15 -12.54
N ASP A 56 -0.45 -0.47 -11.40
CA ASP A 56 -0.07 -1.87 -11.36
C ASP A 56 -1.25 -2.78 -11.76
N ALA A 57 -2.50 -2.31 -11.60
CA ALA A 57 -3.71 -2.97 -12.06
C ALA A 57 -3.76 -4.48 -11.72
N GLY A 58 -3.22 -4.88 -10.57
CA GLY A 58 -3.16 -6.28 -10.14
C GLY A 58 -2.13 -7.16 -10.88
N MET A 59 -1.32 -6.59 -11.76
CA MET A 59 -0.24 -7.29 -12.46
C MET A 59 0.82 -7.81 -11.49
N SER A 60 1.01 -7.20 -10.32
CA SER A 60 1.83 -7.77 -9.23
C SER A 60 1.40 -9.16 -8.76
N GLN A 61 0.14 -9.56 -8.99
CA GLN A 61 -0.34 -10.93 -8.72
C GLN A 61 -0.16 -11.86 -9.92
N VAL A 62 -0.21 -11.31 -11.14
CA VAL A 62 -0.11 -12.05 -12.40
C VAL A 62 1.35 -12.39 -12.73
N MET A 63 2.27 -11.43 -12.58
CA MET A 63 3.68 -11.62 -12.93
C MET A 63 4.33 -12.80 -12.21
N PRO A 64 4.25 -12.95 -10.88
CA PRO A 64 4.87 -14.09 -10.18
C PRO A 64 4.31 -15.43 -10.65
N ARG A 65 3.00 -15.49 -10.95
CA ARG A 65 2.36 -16.69 -11.48
C ARG A 65 2.94 -17.07 -12.84
N ASP A 66 3.08 -16.10 -13.74
CA ASP A 66 3.59 -16.35 -15.09
C ASP A 66 5.07 -16.78 -15.06
N PHE A 67 5.88 -16.25 -14.14
CA PHE A 67 7.24 -16.74 -13.89
C PHE A 67 7.27 -18.16 -13.30
N ALA A 68 6.34 -18.48 -12.38
CA ALA A 68 6.28 -19.79 -11.72
C ALA A 68 5.88 -20.93 -12.67
N GLN A 69 5.07 -20.65 -13.70
CA GLN A 69 4.53 -21.69 -14.58
C GLN A 69 5.58 -22.38 -15.45
N LYS A 70 6.79 -21.81 -15.66
CA LYS A 70 7.92 -22.36 -16.43
C LYS A 70 7.62 -22.89 -17.86
N LYS A 71 6.39 -22.75 -18.36
CA LYS A 71 5.92 -23.22 -19.67
C LYS A 71 6.41 -22.36 -20.83
N GLN A 72 6.86 -21.14 -20.56
CA GLN A 72 7.34 -20.18 -21.56
C GLN A 72 8.79 -19.81 -21.28
N ASN A 73 9.46 -19.26 -22.29
CA ASN A 73 10.81 -18.75 -22.16
C ASN A 73 10.84 -17.59 -21.14
N ILE A 74 11.43 -17.83 -19.97
CA ILE A 74 11.46 -16.89 -18.83
C ILE A 74 12.06 -15.54 -19.23
N LYS A 75 13.09 -15.56 -20.08
CA LYS A 75 13.73 -14.36 -20.65
C LYS A 75 12.73 -13.47 -21.37
N GLU A 76 11.84 -14.08 -22.16
CA GLU A 76 10.85 -13.37 -22.95
C GLU A 76 9.71 -12.81 -22.10
N ILE A 77 9.25 -13.58 -21.11
CA ILE A 77 8.28 -13.08 -20.12
C ILE A 77 8.85 -11.84 -19.42
N TYR A 78 10.08 -11.93 -18.95
CA TYR A 78 10.74 -10.83 -18.24
C TYR A 78 10.90 -9.58 -19.11
N SER A 79 11.42 -9.72 -20.34
CA SER A 79 11.58 -8.58 -21.26
C SER A 79 10.25 -7.93 -21.66
N ASN A 80 9.17 -8.72 -21.82
CA ASN A 80 7.83 -8.17 -22.09
C ASN A 80 7.25 -7.40 -20.91
N TYR A 81 7.38 -7.93 -19.67
CA TYR A 81 6.91 -7.24 -18.48
C TYR A 81 7.71 -5.96 -18.20
N ILE A 82 9.04 -5.99 -18.33
CA ILE A 82 9.86 -4.78 -18.22
C ILE A 82 9.42 -3.73 -19.24
N ALA A 83 9.24 -4.10 -20.52
CA ALA A 83 8.80 -3.16 -21.54
C ALA A 83 7.41 -2.56 -21.25
N LEU A 84 6.46 -3.38 -20.78
CA LEU A 84 5.13 -2.92 -20.38
C LEU A 84 5.21 -1.95 -19.19
N TYR A 85 5.93 -2.30 -18.14
CA TYR A 85 6.06 -1.46 -16.94
C TYR A 85 6.80 -0.16 -17.24
N PHE A 86 7.82 -0.22 -18.09
CA PHE A 86 8.54 0.96 -18.56
C PHE A 86 7.60 1.92 -19.31
N LEU A 87 6.76 1.41 -20.21
CA LEU A 87 5.78 2.22 -20.93
C LEU A 87 4.77 2.87 -19.98
N ILE A 88 4.20 2.10 -19.05
CA ILE A 88 3.24 2.61 -18.06
C ILE A 88 3.90 3.67 -17.16
N ALA A 89 5.10 3.38 -16.67
CA ALA A 89 5.87 4.30 -15.83
C ALA A 89 6.21 5.61 -16.56
N LEU A 90 6.58 5.53 -17.85
CA LEU A 90 6.87 6.71 -18.66
C LEU A 90 5.63 7.59 -18.85
N CYS A 91 4.47 6.99 -19.12
CA CYS A 91 3.20 7.70 -19.19
C CYS A 91 2.87 8.39 -17.85
N ALA A 92 3.09 7.69 -16.73
CA ALA A 92 2.88 8.25 -15.39
C ALA A 92 3.81 9.43 -15.10
N VAL A 93 5.10 9.32 -15.45
CA VAL A 93 6.08 10.40 -15.29
C VAL A 93 5.67 11.61 -16.11
N PHE A 94 5.33 11.40 -17.38
CA PHE A 94 4.88 12.47 -18.27
C PHE A 94 3.66 13.18 -17.66
N PHE A 95 2.63 12.43 -17.28
CA PHE A 95 1.43 12.98 -16.67
C PHE A 95 1.75 13.80 -15.40
N LEU A 96 2.53 13.26 -14.47
CA LEU A 96 2.88 13.95 -13.23
C LEU A 96 3.75 15.18 -13.47
N TYR A 97 4.71 15.10 -14.38
CA TYR A 97 5.63 16.20 -14.65
C TYR A 97 4.89 17.44 -15.18
N PHE A 98 3.95 17.24 -16.11
CA PHE A 98 3.14 18.32 -16.67
C PHE A 98 1.99 18.77 -15.76
N SER A 99 1.50 17.91 -14.86
CA SER A 99 0.46 18.29 -13.89
C SER A 99 1.00 18.81 -12.56
N ALA A 100 2.31 18.75 -12.31
CA ALA A 100 2.93 19.07 -11.03
C ALA A 100 2.58 20.47 -10.50
N GLU A 101 2.65 21.49 -11.36
CA GLU A 101 2.33 22.88 -11.02
C GLU A 101 0.86 23.02 -10.63
N ALA A 102 -0.05 22.46 -11.45
CA ALA A 102 -1.48 22.47 -11.17
C ALA A 102 -1.83 21.71 -9.89
N ILE A 103 -1.15 20.59 -9.59
CA ILE A 103 -1.33 19.87 -8.33
C ILE A 103 -0.87 20.74 -7.15
N ALA A 104 0.31 21.35 -7.22
CA ALA A 104 0.86 22.14 -6.13
C ALA A 104 0.02 23.41 -5.84
N GLU A 105 -0.29 24.19 -6.88
CA GLU A 105 -1.02 25.45 -6.73
C GLU A 105 -2.53 25.24 -6.60
N LYS A 106 -3.14 24.50 -7.53
CA LYS A 106 -4.60 24.44 -7.62
C LYS A 106 -5.19 23.37 -6.73
N TRP A 107 -4.53 22.22 -6.53
CA TRP A 107 -5.07 21.14 -5.70
C TRP A 107 -4.76 21.34 -4.21
N PHE A 108 -3.49 21.55 -3.87
CA PHE A 108 -3.05 21.78 -2.49
C PHE A 108 -3.20 23.23 -2.01
N ARG A 109 -3.50 24.18 -2.91
CA ARG A 109 -3.78 25.61 -2.57
C ARG A 109 -2.63 26.26 -1.79
N LEU A 110 -1.40 25.97 -2.20
CA LEU A 110 -0.19 26.54 -1.59
C LEU A 110 0.06 27.96 -2.09
N ASP A 111 0.76 28.75 -1.28
CA ASP A 111 1.32 30.03 -1.72
C ASP A 111 2.44 29.80 -2.74
N ALA A 112 2.78 30.83 -3.53
CA ALA A 112 3.69 30.71 -4.66
C ALA A 112 5.09 30.16 -4.29
N PHE A 113 5.57 30.42 -3.07
CA PHE A 113 6.87 29.92 -2.63
C PHE A 113 6.82 28.41 -2.32
N SER A 114 5.84 27.99 -1.52
CA SER A 114 5.64 26.59 -1.14
C SER A 114 5.18 25.73 -2.32
N ALA A 115 4.40 26.29 -3.24
CA ALA A 115 3.96 25.62 -4.46
C ALA A 115 5.14 25.21 -5.34
N LYS A 116 6.14 26.09 -5.54
CA LYS A 116 7.35 25.76 -6.31
C LYS A 116 8.17 24.63 -5.69
N GLN A 117 8.22 24.58 -4.35
CA GLN A 117 8.92 23.49 -3.65
C GLN A 117 8.22 22.15 -3.83
N LEU A 118 6.89 22.13 -3.68
CA LEU A 118 6.10 20.92 -3.90
C LEU A 118 6.12 20.50 -5.38
N GLU A 119 6.04 21.44 -6.31
CA GLU A 119 6.15 21.17 -7.75
C GLU A 119 7.48 20.45 -8.07
N LEU A 120 8.61 20.99 -7.60
CA LEU A 120 9.92 20.37 -7.78
C LEU A 120 9.97 18.98 -7.13
N ALA A 121 9.42 18.83 -5.92
CA ALA A 121 9.33 17.54 -5.25
C ALA A 121 8.50 16.53 -6.05
N ILE A 122 7.36 16.93 -6.62
CA ILE A 122 6.51 16.06 -7.47
C ILE A 122 7.26 15.64 -8.74
N LYS A 123 7.99 16.56 -9.38
CA LYS A 123 8.79 16.25 -10.57
C LYS A 123 9.89 15.22 -10.29
N ILE A 124 10.61 15.37 -9.17
CA ILE A 124 11.63 14.39 -8.74
C ILE A 124 10.96 13.07 -8.34
N PHE A 125 9.83 13.14 -7.63
CA PHE A 125 9.03 11.97 -7.24
C PHE A 125 8.55 11.17 -8.45
N ALA A 126 8.18 11.82 -9.56
CA ALA A 126 7.80 11.15 -10.79
C ALA A 126 8.93 10.23 -11.30
N GLY A 127 10.18 10.72 -11.27
CA GLY A 127 11.36 9.90 -11.56
C GLY A 127 11.58 8.79 -10.54
N GLN A 128 11.33 9.03 -9.25
CA GLN A 128 11.43 7.98 -8.22
C GLN A 128 10.42 6.86 -8.48
N PHE A 129 9.17 7.24 -8.76
CA PHE A 129 8.09 6.33 -9.08
C PHE A 129 8.45 5.47 -10.29
N PHE A 130 9.05 6.06 -11.34
CA PHE A 130 9.47 5.32 -12.52
C PHE A 130 10.35 4.11 -12.21
N PHE A 131 11.45 4.34 -11.48
CA PHE A 131 12.39 3.27 -11.14
C PHE A 131 11.78 2.27 -10.18
N GLN A 132 11.04 2.75 -9.17
CA GLN A 132 10.37 1.88 -8.21
C GLN A 132 9.31 0.99 -8.86
N PHE A 133 8.51 1.55 -9.78
CA PHE A 133 7.46 0.83 -10.49
C PHE A 133 8.07 -0.25 -11.39
N CYS A 134 9.09 0.09 -12.19
CA CYS A 134 9.80 -0.89 -13.01
C CYS A 134 10.47 -2.00 -12.18
N ASN A 135 10.96 -1.67 -10.97
CA ASN A 135 11.57 -2.65 -10.07
C ASN A 135 10.57 -3.72 -9.57
N ASN A 136 9.26 -3.46 -9.61
CA ASN A 136 8.26 -4.47 -9.25
C ASN A 136 8.34 -5.72 -10.13
N VAL A 137 8.80 -5.60 -11.39
CA VAL A 137 9.02 -6.76 -12.27
C VAL A 137 10.17 -7.63 -11.76
N ASN A 138 11.24 -7.03 -11.24
CA ASN A 138 12.37 -7.75 -10.64
C ASN A 138 11.94 -8.52 -9.40
N LEU A 139 11.16 -7.87 -8.53
CA LEU A 139 10.59 -8.48 -7.33
C LEU A 139 9.63 -9.63 -7.69
N ALA A 140 8.80 -9.45 -8.71
CA ALA A 140 7.90 -10.49 -9.20
C ALA A 140 8.66 -11.70 -9.80
N TYR A 141 9.77 -11.47 -10.49
CA TYR A 141 10.65 -12.52 -10.99
C TYR A 141 11.19 -13.40 -9.84
N TRP A 142 11.73 -12.78 -8.79
CA TRP A 142 12.23 -13.55 -7.63
C TRP A 142 11.11 -14.28 -6.90
N ASN A 143 9.97 -13.62 -6.68
CA ASN A 143 8.82 -14.23 -6.01
C ASN A 143 8.25 -15.41 -6.80
N GLY A 144 8.15 -15.30 -8.12
CA GLY A 144 7.69 -16.38 -9.00
C GLY A 144 8.65 -17.56 -9.08
N ASN A 145 9.95 -17.34 -8.87
CA ASN A 145 10.98 -18.40 -8.83
C ASN A 145 11.21 -19.00 -7.44
N GLU A 146 10.37 -18.66 -6.45
CA GLU A 146 10.54 -19.04 -5.04
C GLU A 146 11.88 -18.56 -4.44
N GLU A 147 12.32 -17.37 -4.82
CA GLU A 147 13.51 -16.68 -4.31
C GLU A 147 13.11 -15.50 -3.39
N GLN A 148 12.10 -15.70 -2.53
CA GLN A 148 11.56 -14.68 -1.61
C GLN A 148 12.65 -14.07 -0.73
N VAL A 149 13.66 -14.85 -0.32
CA VAL A 149 14.80 -14.34 0.44
C VAL A 149 15.49 -13.20 -0.29
N LYS A 150 15.74 -13.33 -1.61
CA LYS A 150 16.40 -12.28 -2.40
C LYS A 150 15.51 -11.05 -2.56
N ALA A 151 14.22 -11.26 -2.82
CA ALA A 151 13.25 -10.17 -2.94
C ALA A 151 13.18 -9.34 -1.65
N ASN A 152 13.01 -10.01 -0.50
CA ASN A 152 12.93 -9.33 0.81
C ASN A 152 14.26 -8.70 1.21
N LEU A 153 15.40 -9.36 0.94
CA LEU A 153 16.71 -8.81 1.24
C LEU A 153 16.97 -7.53 0.43
N SER A 154 16.67 -7.54 -0.87
CA SER A 154 16.77 -6.35 -1.73
C SER A 154 15.90 -5.21 -1.17
N GLN A 155 14.61 -5.47 -0.90
CA GLN A 155 13.71 -4.47 -0.33
C GLN A 155 14.20 -3.91 1.01
N CYS A 156 14.68 -4.78 1.93
CA CYS A 156 15.17 -4.35 3.25
C CYS A 156 16.45 -3.52 3.15
N ILE A 157 17.39 -3.90 2.29
CA ILE A 157 18.63 -3.14 2.07
C ILE A 157 18.28 -1.77 1.49
N PHE A 158 17.52 -1.73 0.40
CA PHE A 158 17.27 -0.47 -0.30
C PHE A 158 16.32 0.47 0.44
N ILE A 159 15.35 -0.02 1.21
CA ILE A 159 14.54 0.87 2.08
C ILE A 159 15.40 1.46 3.21
N SER A 160 16.34 0.70 3.74
CA SER A 160 17.26 1.19 4.78
C SER A 160 18.19 2.24 4.19
N LEU A 161 18.77 1.98 3.01
CA LEU A 161 19.61 2.93 2.29
C LEU A 161 18.84 4.22 1.93
N LYS A 162 17.60 4.12 1.43
CA LYS A 162 16.74 5.29 1.15
C LYS A 162 16.63 6.20 2.37
N ASN A 163 16.36 5.61 3.53
CA ASN A 163 16.22 6.35 4.77
C ASN A 163 17.56 6.91 5.28
N ILE A 164 18.64 6.11 5.27
CA ILE A 164 19.97 6.57 5.65
C ILE A 164 20.41 7.76 4.78
N THR A 165 20.29 7.65 3.46
CA THR A 165 20.63 8.72 2.52
C THR A 165 19.75 9.94 2.73
N ALA A 166 18.44 9.77 2.97
CA ALA A 166 17.54 10.89 3.27
C ALA A 166 17.96 11.64 4.53
N VAL A 167 18.28 10.95 5.61
CA VAL A 167 18.78 11.59 6.83
C VAL A 167 20.08 12.33 6.59
N ILE A 168 21.04 11.71 5.89
CA ILE A 168 22.32 12.34 5.57
C ILE A 168 22.11 13.62 4.74
N LEU A 169 21.29 13.58 3.68
CA LEU A 169 21.09 14.74 2.82
C LEU A 169 20.27 15.84 3.49
N ILE A 170 19.26 15.50 4.28
CA ILE A 170 18.45 16.49 5.04
C ILE A 170 19.31 17.24 6.05
N LEU A 171 20.23 16.54 6.74
CA LEU A 171 21.07 17.15 7.78
C LEU A 171 22.20 18.00 7.19
N ASN A 172 22.78 17.59 6.06
CA ASN A 172 23.99 18.22 5.51
C ASN A 172 23.71 19.21 4.35
N VAL A 173 22.57 19.10 3.66
CA VAL A 173 22.26 19.93 2.48
C VAL A 173 21.18 20.95 2.80
N SER A 174 19.93 20.52 2.96
CA SER A 174 18.82 21.38 3.37
C SER A 174 17.63 20.57 3.88
N ARG A 175 16.86 21.18 4.79
CA ARG A 175 15.66 20.57 5.39
C ARG A 175 14.43 20.81 4.51
N GLN A 176 14.53 20.41 3.24
CA GLN A 176 13.50 20.66 2.23
C GLN A 176 12.96 19.35 1.66
N THR A 177 11.69 19.35 1.28
CA THR A 177 10.98 18.16 0.76
C THR A 177 11.65 17.58 -0.48
N TYR A 178 12.09 18.43 -1.39
CA TYR A 178 12.73 17.97 -2.62
C TYR A 178 14.05 17.22 -2.36
N ILE A 179 14.76 17.53 -1.26
CA ILE A 179 15.96 16.78 -0.85
C ILE A 179 15.59 15.39 -0.34
N TYR A 180 14.53 15.28 0.48
CA TYR A 180 14.01 13.99 0.93
C TYR A 180 13.66 13.11 -0.29
N VAL A 181 12.87 13.64 -1.22
CA VAL A 181 12.43 12.90 -2.41
C VAL A 181 13.61 12.56 -3.33
N LEU A 182 14.58 13.48 -3.50
CA LEU A 182 15.80 13.22 -4.27
C LEU A 182 16.60 12.05 -3.71
N SER A 183 16.69 11.95 -2.38
CA SER A 183 17.35 10.83 -1.70
C SER A 183 16.71 9.50 -2.08
N PHE A 184 15.38 9.44 -2.06
CA PHE A 184 14.62 8.25 -2.44
C PHE A 184 14.72 7.94 -3.94
N PHE A 185 14.75 8.97 -4.79
CA PHE A 185 14.97 8.84 -6.23
C PHE A 185 16.31 8.17 -6.56
N LEU A 186 17.41 8.68 -6.00
CA LEU A 186 18.76 8.16 -6.26
C LEU A 186 18.86 6.68 -5.88
N ILE A 187 18.38 6.31 -4.69
CA ILE A 187 18.45 4.93 -4.24
C ILE A 187 17.46 4.04 -4.99
N ALA A 188 16.29 4.53 -5.41
CA ALA A 188 15.38 3.75 -6.27
C ALA A 188 15.98 3.47 -7.65
N MET A 189 16.71 4.42 -8.23
CA MET A 189 17.46 4.23 -9.47
C MET A 189 18.53 3.14 -9.30
N ILE A 190 19.35 3.22 -8.24
CA ILE A 190 20.38 2.23 -7.94
C ILE A 190 19.75 0.85 -7.71
N GLU A 191 18.69 0.77 -6.91
CA GLU A 191 17.94 -0.48 -6.66
C GLU A 191 17.49 -1.14 -7.97
N PHE A 192 16.86 -0.36 -8.86
CA PHE A 192 16.41 -0.87 -10.14
C PHE A 192 17.58 -1.37 -11.00
N ILE A 193 18.65 -0.59 -11.13
CA ILE A 193 19.82 -0.95 -11.94
C ILE A 193 20.47 -2.22 -11.40
N CYS A 194 20.71 -2.32 -10.09
CA CYS A 194 21.30 -3.50 -9.45
C CYS A 194 20.45 -4.75 -9.69
N ASN A 195 19.15 -4.66 -9.41
CA ASN A 195 18.23 -5.79 -9.53
C ASN A 195 18.04 -6.23 -10.99
N PHE A 196 17.88 -5.26 -11.90
CA PHE A 196 17.75 -5.50 -13.33
C PHE A 196 19.01 -6.17 -13.90
N SER A 197 20.19 -5.62 -13.60
CA SER A 197 21.47 -6.14 -14.10
C SER A 197 21.74 -7.55 -13.58
N PHE A 198 21.41 -7.82 -12.32
CA PHE A 198 21.52 -9.15 -11.72
C PHE A 198 20.62 -10.19 -12.41
N ILE A 199 19.39 -9.81 -12.77
CA ILE A 199 18.45 -10.74 -13.43
C ILE A 199 18.86 -10.94 -14.89
N VAL A 200 19.15 -9.85 -15.61
CA VAL A 200 19.55 -9.92 -17.02
C VAL A 200 20.86 -10.68 -17.22
N SER A 201 21.82 -10.60 -16.29
CA SER A 201 23.04 -11.41 -16.37
C SER A 201 22.76 -12.92 -16.20
N ARG A 202 21.68 -13.28 -15.50
CA ARG A 202 21.30 -14.68 -15.26
C ARG A 202 20.45 -15.29 -16.36
N ILE A 203 19.51 -14.54 -16.94
CA ILE A 203 18.54 -15.07 -17.92
C ILE A 203 18.71 -14.47 -19.33
N GLY A 204 19.54 -13.44 -19.48
CA GLY A 204 19.69 -12.62 -20.68
C GLY A 204 18.54 -11.62 -20.89
N ALA A 205 18.65 -10.80 -21.93
CA ALA A 205 17.55 -9.93 -22.42
C ALA A 205 17.19 -10.24 -23.88
N CYS A 206 15.90 -10.18 -24.23
CA CYS A 206 15.44 -10.30 -25.61
C CYS A 206 14.59 -9.10 -26.02
N LYS A 207 14.35 -8.93 -27.32
CA LYS A 207 13.46 -7.88 -27.81
C LYS A 207 12.03 -8.20 -27.36
N PRO A 208 11.32 -7.23 -26.75
CA PRO A 208 9.92 -7.42 -26.38
C PRO A 208 9.04 -7.54 -27.63
N SER A 209 7.95 -8.31 -27.52
CA SER A 209 6.96 -8.51 -28.58
C SER A 209 5.64 -7.86 -28.20
N TRP A 210 5.21 -6.87 -28.99
CA TRP A 210 3.96 -6.15 -28.73
C TRP A 210 2.72 -7.06 -28.73
N GLY A 211 2.71 -8.10 -29.58
CA GLY A 211 1.63 -9.08 -29.60
C GLY A 211 1.46 -9.81 -28.26
N LYS A 212 2.57 -10.15 -27.58
CA LYS A 212 2.55 -10.80 -26.27
C LYS A 212 2.15 -9.83 -25.16
N ILE A 213 2.65 -8.59 -25.20
CA ILE A 213 2.24 -7.54 -24.26
C ILE A 213 0.73 -7.29 -24.35
N LYS A 214 0.20 -7.13 -25.57
CA LYS A 214 -1.24 -6.97 -25.80
C LYS A 214 -2.04 -8.17 -25.24
N ARG A 215 -1.53 -9.39 -25.43
CA ARG A 215 -2.16 -10.60 -24.88
C ARG A 215 -2.17 -10.61 -23.35
N ILE A 216 -1.08 -10.21 -22.69
CA ILE A 216 -1.01 -10.09 -21.22
C ILE A 216 -2.11 -9.16 -20.71
N ILE A 217 -2.27 -7.99 -21.35
CA ILE A 217 -3.30 -7.00 -20.97
C ILE A 217 -4.71 -7.58 -21.15
N ILE A 218 -5.02 -8.10 -22.35
CA ILE A 218 -6.36 -8.62 -22.69
C ILE A 218 -6.72 -9.87 -21.88
N THR A 219 -5.74 -10.68 -21.46
CA THR A 219 -6.04 -11.90 -20.68
C THR A 219 -6.37 -11.58 -19.23
N ASN A 220 -5.80 -10.51 -18.66
CA ASN A 220 -5.86 -10.25 -17.22
C ASN A 220 -6.77 -9.07 -16.81
N TYR A 221 -7.32 -8.31 -17.77
CA TYR A 221 -8.11 -7.09 -17.48
C TYR A 221 -9.27 -7.27 -16.49
N LYS A 222 -9.91 -8.45 -16.45
CA LYS A 222 -11.01 -8.74 -15.51
C LYS A 222 -10.53 -8.80 -14.07
N ILE A 223 -9.36 -9.42 -13.83
CA ILE A 223 -8.72 -9.49 -12.51
C ILE A 223 -8.26 -8.09 -12.11
N SER A 224 -7.73 -7.33 -13.07
CA SER A 224 -7.30 -5.95 -12.88
C SER A 224 -8.41 -5.03 -12.41
N LEU A 225 -9.61 -5.12 -13.00
CA LEU A 225 -10.74 -4.23 -12.67
C LEU A 225 -11.14 -4.32 -11.19
N GLY A 226 -11.22 -5.53 -10.62
CA GLY A 226 -11.59 -5.72 -9.22
C GLY A 226 -10.54 -5.20 -8.24
N ILE A 227 -9.26 -5.44 -8.55
CA ILE A 227 -8.13 -4.95 -7.73
C ILE A 227 -8.04 -3.43 -7.79
N LEU A 228 -8.24 -2.84 -8.97
CA LEU A 228 -8.28 -1.39 -9.18
C LEU A 228 -9.33 -0.72 -8.28
N LEU A 229 -10.55 -1.25 -8.25
CA LEU A 229 -11.61 -0.69 -7.40
C LEU A 229 -11.28 -0.78 -5.91
N GLY A 230 -10.70 -1.90 -5.46
CA GLY A 230 -10.30 -2.07 -4.06
C GLY A 230 -9.13 -1.17 -3.64
N VAL A 231 -8.14 -0.99 -4.52
CA VAL A 231 -7.05 -0.04 -4.25
C VAL A 231 -7.59 1.39 -4.30
N PHE A 232 -8.46 1.73 -5.26
CA PHE A 232 -9.03 3.06 -5.37
C PHE A 232 -9.87 3.42 -4.13
N SER A 233 -10.71 2.49 -3.66
CA SER A 233 -11.50 2.68 -2.44
C SER A 233 -10.63 2.91 -1.19
N SER A 234 -9.44 2.30 -1.13
CA SER A 234 -8.46 2.51 -0.05
C SER A 234 -7.72 3.85 -0.07
N GLN A 235 -7.78 4.60 -1.18
CA GLN A 235 -7.12 5.89 -1.33
C GLN A 235 -8.08 7.08 -1.25
N LEU A 236 -9.40 6.85 -1.15
CA LEU A 236 -10.40 7.90 -1.14
C LEU A 236 -10.17 8.90 -0.01
N ASP A 237 -9.88 8.44 1.20
CA ASP A 237 -9.63 9.30 2.35
C ASP A 237 -8.51 10.29 2.06
N ARG A 238 -7.37 9.84 1.51
CA ARG A 238 -6.22 10.69 1.20
C ARG A 238 -6.53 11.68 0.08
N ILE A 239 -7.27 11.27 -0.95
CA ILE A 239 -7.70 12.16 -2.05
C ILE A 239 -8.51 13.31 -1.47
N PHE A 240 -9.51 13.02 -0.64
CA PHE A 240 -10.35 14.05 -0.04
C PHE A 240 -9.56 14.90 0.98
N MET A 241 -8.87 14.28 1.92
CA MET A 241 -8.13 15.00 2.97
C MET A 241 -7.03 15.89 2.40
N SER A 242 -6.37 15.50 1.31
CA SER A 242 -5.34 16.33 0.64
C SER A 242 -5.89 17.65 0.08
N ARG A 243 -7.20 17.71 -0.16
CA ARG A 243 -7.89 18.89 -0.69
C ARG A 243 -8.49 19.77 0.41
N PHE A 244 -8.97 19.16 1.49
CA PHE A 244 -9.70 19.86 2.55
C PHE A 244 -8.81 20.31 3.71
N LEU A 245 -7.72 19.61 3.99
CA LEU A 245 -6.79 19.97 5.05
C LEU A 245 -5.68 20.87 4.51
N SER A 246 -5.12 21.72 5.38
CA SER A 246 -3.86 22.39 5.09
C SER A 246 -2.74 21.36 4.91
N ILE A 247 -1.68 21.72 4.20
CA ILE A 247 -0.57 20.81 3.93
C ILE A 247 0.07 20.28 5.23
N GLN A 248 0.15 21.12 6.27
CA GLN A 248 0.68 20.73 7.59
C GLN A 248 -0.20 19.67 8.24
N ASN A 249 -1.51 19.91 8.32
CA ASN A 249 -2.48 19.01 8.93
C ASN A 249 -2.62 17.72 8.13
N PHE A 250 -2.53 17.79 6.81
CA PHE A 250 -2.49 16.63 5.94
C PHE A 250 -1.27 15.73 6.22
N GLY A 251 -0.11 16.32 6.50
CA GLY A 251 1.08 15.59 6.94
C GLY A 251 0.87 14.81 8.25
N LEU A 252 0.27 15.47 9.25
CA LEU A 252 -0.06 14.84 10.54
C LEU A 252 -1.13 13.74 10.37
N TYR A 253 -2.14 13.99 9.52
CA TYR A 253 -3.19 13.04 9.17
C TYR A 253 -2.59 11.77 8.56
N VAL A 254 -1.82 11.89 7.48
CA VAL A 254 -1.24 10.75 6.76
C VAL A 254 -0.30 9.94 7.66
N MET A 255 0.47 10.61 8.53
CA MET A 255 1.34 9.97 9.51
C MET A 255 0.54 9.17 10.54
N THR A 256 -0.50 9.76 11.12
CA THR A 256 -1.36 9.12 12.13
C THR A 256 -2.17 7.97 11.55
N MET A 257 -2.72 8.15 10.34
CA MET A 257 -3.45 7.09 9.63
C MET A 257 -2.55 5.88 9.39
N GLN A 258 -1.30 6.08 8.97
CA GLN A 258 -0.34 4.99 8.82
C GLN A 258 -0.07 4.26 10.13
N PHE A 259 0.05 5.00 11.24
CA PHE A 259 0.23 4.42 12.57
C PHE A 259 -0.96 3.52 12.97
N GLY A 260 -2.20 4.01 12.84
CA GLY A 260 -3.38 3.22 13.17
C GLY A 260 -3.61 2.04 12.23
N LEU A 261 -3.40 2.23 10.91
CA LEU A 261 -3.56 1.17 9.91
C LEU A 261 -2.44 0.12 9.97
N ALA A 262 -1.33 0.38 10.66
CA ALA A 262 -0.28 -0.63 10.89
C ALA A 262 -0.84 -1.89 11.58
N LEU A 263 -1.92 -1.77 12.37
CA LEU A 263 -2.60 -2.91 12.97
C LEU A 263 -3.15 -3.93 11.95
N LEU A 264 -3.46 -3.51 10.71
CA LEU A 264 -3.87 -4.44 9.64
C LEU A 264 -2.74 -5.42 9.29
N GLN A 265 -1.48 -5.02 9.47
CA GLN A 265 -0.33 -5.89 9.19
C GLN A 265 -0.26 -7.10 10.11
N LEU A 266 -0.88 -7.04 11.30
CA LEU A 266 -1.01 -8.19 12.20
C LEU A 266 -2.00 -9.23 11.67
N GLN A 267 -2.98 -8.81 10.85
CA GLN A 267 -4.02 -9.69 10.33
C GLN A 267 -3.56 -10.51 9.13
N TYR A 268 -2.80 -9.91 8.21
CA TYR A 268 -2.45 -10.56 6.93
C TYR A 268 -1.71 -11.89 7.08
N PRO A 269 -0.72 -12.06 7.98
CA PRO A 269 -0.07 -13.34 8.22
C PRO A 269 -1.07 -14.42 8.67
N MET A 270 -2.03 -14.05 9.51
CA MET A 270 -3.02 -14.98 10.06
C MET A 270 -4.03 -15.41 9.00
N VAL A 271 -4.53 -14.45 8.21
CA VAL A 271 -5.43 -14.76 7.09
C VAL A 271 -4.75 -15.70 6.10
N LYS A 272 -3.48 -15.46 5.76
CA LYS A 272 -2.71 -16.35 4.88
C LYS A 272 -2.52 -17.76 5.45
N ALA A 273 -2.33 -17.90 6.76
CA ALA A 273 -2.18 -19.21 7.41
C ALA A 273 -3.52 -19.98 7.48
N ILE A 274 -4.62 -19.27 7.71
CA ILE A 274 -5.95 -19.87 7.86
C ILE A 274 -6.60 -20.17 6.48
N LEU A 275 -6.29 -19.39 5.45
CA LEU A 275 -6.88 -19.49 4.10
C LEU A 275 -6.92 -20.92 3.54
N PRO A 276 -5.82 -21.72 3.52
CA PRO A 276 -5.85 -23.07 2.97
C PRO A 276 -6.76 -24.04 3.73
N HIS A 277 -6.96 -23.80 5.03
CA HIS A 277 -7.80 -24.65 5.90
C HIS A 277 -9.29 -24.34 5.73
N ILE A 278 -9.65 -23.08 5.42
CA ILE A 278 -11.02 -22.73 5.05
C ILE A 278 -11.35 -23.24 3.64
N ALA A 279 -10.37 -23.24 2.73
CA ALA A 279 -10.55 -23.67 1.35
C ALA A 279 -10.64 -25.19 1.17
N LYS A 280 -10.10 -25.99 2.10
CA LYS A 280 -10.22 -27.46 2.08
C LYS A 280 -11.44 -27.92 2.88
N ILE A 281 -12.37 -28.60 2.22
CA ILE A 281 -13.44 -29.37 2.85
C ILE A 281 -12.76 -30.59 3.48
N GLY A 282 -12.49 -30.62 4.79
CA GLY A 282 -11.94 -31.84 5.37
C GLY A 282 -11.56 -31.86 6.84
N ASP A 283 -11.17 -30.74 7.46
CA ASP A 283 -10.92 -30.75 8.91
C ASP A 283 -11.12 -29.37 9.54
N THR A 284 -12.31 -29.14 10.06
CA THR A 284 -12.72 -27.87 10.70
C THR A 284 -12.42 -27.85 12.20
N THR A 285 -11.94 -28.95 12.78
CA THR A 285 -11.80 -29.12 14.24
C THR A 285 -10.84 -28.10 14.86
N LYS A 286 -9.68 -27.89 14.24
CA LYS A 286 -8.67 -26.91 14.71
C LYS A 286 -8.95 -25.48 14.25
N LEU A 287 -9.84 -25.29 13.27
CA LEU A 287 -10.12 -23.97 12.67
C LEU A 287 -10.72 -23.00 13.69
N GLY A 288 -11.55 -23.48 14.61
CA GLY A 288 -12.12 -22.66 15.70
C GLY A 288 -11.03 -22.08 16.59
N LEU A 289 -10.10 -22.93 17.05
CA LEU A 289 -8.98 -22.50 17.89
C LEU A 289 -8.07 -21.48 17.18
N TYR A 290 -7.72 -21.71 15.91
CA TYR A 290 -6.92 -20.76 15.13
C TYR A 290 -7.61 -19.40 14.96
N LYS A 291 -8.93 -19.39 14.72
CA LYS A 291 -9.72 -18.15 14.64
C LYS A 291 -9.70 -17.39 15.96
N THR A 292 -9.87 -18.08 17.08
CA THR A 292 -9.83 -17.47 18.42
C THR A 292 -8.45 -16.88 18.73
N ILE A 293 -7.38 -17.63 18.48
CA ILE A 293 -6.00 -17.13 18.67
C ILE A 293 -5.75 -15.90 17.79
N ALA A 294 -6.09 -15.98 16.51
CA ALA A 294 -5.93 -14.87 15.58
C ALA A 294 -6.74 -13.63 16.01
N PHE A 295 -7.94 -13.84 16.55
CA PHE A 295 -8.76 -12.76 17.08
C PHE A 295 -8.08 -12.08 18.26
N PHE A 296 -7.59 -12.83 19.25
CA PHE A 296 -6.91 -12.23 20.40
C PHE A 296 -5.62 -11.51 20.04
N CYS A 297 -4.86 -12.02 19.05
CA CYS A 297 -3.65 -11.35 18.57
C CYS A 297 -3.92 -10.00 17.90
N VAL A 298 -5.14 -9.76 17.41
CA VAL A 298 -5.56 -8.46 16.83
C VAL A 298 -6.30 -7.62 17.88
N LEU A 299 -7.17 -8.25 18.67
CA LEU A 299 -7.97 -7.62 19.72
C LEU A 299 -7.09 -6.97 20.78
N MET A 300 -6.09 -7.68 21.31
CA MET A 300 -5.25 -7.14 22.38
C MET A 300 -4.52 -5.86 21.93
N PRO A 301 -3.77 -5.83 20.81
CA PRO A 301 -3.15 -4.59 20.33
C PRO A 301 -4.16 -3.48 20.02
N SER A 302 -5.31 -3.79 19.41
CA SER A 302 -6.34 -2.79 19.13
C SER A 302 -6.95 -2.19 20.41
N CYS A 303 -7.23 -3.00 21.43
CA CYS A 303 -7.76 -2.52 22.71
C CYS A 303 -6.72 -1.71 23.48
N ILE A 304 -5.47 -2.17 23.53
CA ILE A 304 -4.36 -1.43 24.13
C ILE A 304 -4.22 -0.07 23.45
N LEU A 305 -4.24 -0.07 22.11
CA LEU A 305 -4.12 1.17 21.36
C LEU A 305 -5.33 2.10 21.54
N PHE A 306 -6.53 1.56 21.66
CA PHE A 306 -7.74 2.34 21.90
C PHE A 306 -7.72 3.03 23.28
N PHE A 307 -7.44 2.28 24.35
CA PHE A 307 -7.49 2.83 25.71
C PHE A 307 -6.29 3.73 26.03
N TRP A 308 -5.09 3.36 25.58
CA TRP A 308 -3.83 4.09 25.84
C TRP A 308 -3.34 4.89 24.63
N ALA A 309 -4.24 5.30 23.72
CA ALA A 309 -3.89 6.03 22.50
C ALA A 309 -2.99 7.24 22.76
N LYS A 310 -3.29 8.02 23.81
CA LYS A 310 -2.55 9.24 24.18
C LYS A 310 -1.10 8.91 24.54
N ASP A 311 -0.91 7.95 25.45
CA ASP A 311 0.41 7.57 25.96
C ASP A 311 1.25 6.89 24.88
N ILE A 312 0.63 6.05 24.04
CA ILE A 312 1.32 5.35 22.95
C ILE A 312 1.74 6.34 21.86
N LEU A 313 0.86 7.27 21.46
CA LEU A 313 1.23 8.30 20.49
C LEU A 313 2.31 9.24 21.03
N TRP A 314 2.28 9.54 22.34
CA TRP A 314 3.33 10.32 22.98
C TRP A 314 4.66 9.57 22.98
N LEU A 315 4.66 8.30 23.37
CA LEU A 315 5.84 7.44 23.37
C LEU A 315 6.45 7.30 21.97
N TRP A 316 5.60 7.18 20.94
CA TRP A 316 6.04 7.03 19.57
C TRP A 316 6.57 8.34 18.97
N SER A 317 5.83 9.43 19.12
CA SER A 317 6.10 10.68 18.39
C SER A 317 6.93 11.69 19.17
N HIS A 318 6.89 11.65 20.50
CA HIS A 318 7.40 12.70 21.40
C HIS A 318 6.93 14.11 20.97
N ASN A 319 5.71 14.22 20.42
CA ASN A 319 5.16 15.46 19.91
C ASN A 319 3.70 15.61 20.34
N ILE A 320 3.41 16.65 21.13
CA ILE A 320 2.08 16.88 21.70
C ILE A 320 1.01 17.11 20.62
N GLU A 321 1.38 17.75 19.52
CA GLU A 321 0.45 18.03 18.44
C GLU A 321 0.07 16.75 17.68
N VAL A 322 1.00 15.83 17.48
CA VAL A 322 0.70 14.50 16.91
C VAL A 322 -0.26 13.74 17.82
N VAL A 323 -0.10 13.88 19.14
CA VAL A 323 -0.98 13.26 20.12
C VAL A 323 -2.39 13.87 20.04
N GLU A 324 -2.50 15.19 20.14
CA GLU A 324 -3.80 15.89 20.11
C GLU A 324 -4.54 15.63 18.81
N TYR A 325 -3.85 15.71 17.67
CA TYR A 325 -4.41 15.44 16.36
C TYR A 325 -4.77 13.96 16.16
N GLY A 326 -3.94 13.07 16.70
CA GLY A 326 -3.99 11.66 16.33
C GLY A 326 -4.82 10.75 17.24
N VAL A 327 -5.10 11.14 18.49
CA VAL A 327 -5.78 10.27 19.47
C VAL A 327 -7.14 9.76 18.96
N ILE A 328 -7.97 10.65 18.40
CA ILE A 328 -9.31 10.28 17.93
C ILE A 328 -9.20 9.38 16.69
N ILE A 329 -8.31 9.73 15.75
CA ILE A 329 -8.06 8.97 14.52
C ILE A 329 -7.67 7.52 14.86
N VAL A 330 -6.67 7.36 15.74
CA VAL A 330 -6.15 6.04 16.12
C VAL A 330 -7.18 5.21 16.87
N LYS A 331 -8.00 5.82 17.74
CA LYS A 331 -9.11 5.14 18.40
C LYS A 331 -10.13 4.60 17.40
N ILE A 332 -10.55 5.43 16.44
CA ILE A 332 -11.49 5.02 15.38
C ILE A 332 -10.89 3.88 14.55
N LEU A 333 -9.63 4.00 14.13
CA LEU A 333 -8.96 2.97 13.34
C LEU A 333 -8.80 1.65 14.12
N SER A 334 -8.55 1.70 15.42
CA SER A 334 -8.47 0.50 16.26
C SER A 334 -9.77 -0.31 16.22
N VAL A 335 -10.92 0.37 16.22
CA VAL A 335 -12.24 -0.26 16.06
C VAL A 335 -12.46 -0.73 14.63
N ALA A 336 -12.13 0.10 13.63
CA ALA A 336 -12.29 -0.22 12.22
C ALA A 336 -11.54 -1.50 11.83
N VAL A 337 -10.31 -1.66 12.33
CA VAL A 337 -9.46 -2.83 12.12
C VAL A 337 -10.09 -4.10 12.70
N LEU A 338 -10.76 -4.02 13.85
CA LEU A 338 -11.50 -5.16 14.42
C LEU A 338 -12.70 -5.57 13.56
N ILE A 339 -13.40 -4.60 12.96
CA ILE A 339 -14.49 -4.88 12.00
C ILE A 339 -13.91 -5.60 10.76
N ASN A 340 -12.77 -5.14 10.25
CA ASN A 340 -12.10 -5.77 9.10
C ASN A 340 -11.71 -7.22 9.36
N PHE A 341 -11.27 -7.54 10.58
CA PHE A 341 -10.87 -8.90 10.95
C PHE A 341 -11.99 -9.92 10.69
N PHE A 342 -13.23 -9.61 11.06
CA PHE A 342 -14.37 -10.48 10.80
C PHE A 342 -14.69 -10.60 9.31
N TYR A 343 -14.58 -9.50 8.56
CA TYR A 343 -14.79 -9.52 7.12
C TYR A 343 -13.79 -10.43 6.41
N ASN A 344 -12.53 -10.50 6.84
CA ASN A 344 -11.51 -11.33 6.18
C ASN A 344 -11.93 -12.80 6.05
N PHE A 345 -12.63 -13.38 7.04
CA PHE A 345 -13.15 -14.76 6.95
C PHE A 345 -14.26 -14.91 5.90
N ILE A 346 -15.13 -13.91 5.79
CA ILE A 346 -16.20 -13.88 4.80
C ILE A 346 -15.60 -13.72 3.41
N HIS A 347 -14.65 -12.81 3.25
CA HIS A 347 -13.94 -12.57 2.01
C HIS A 347 -13.27 -13.85 1.48
N VAL A 348 -12.57 -14.59 2.35
CA VAL A 348 -12.01 -15.90 2.00
C VAL A 348 -13.08 -16.85 1.47
N LYS A 349 -14.22 -16.95 2.16
CA LYS A 349 -15.32 -17.83 1.74
C LYS A 349 -15.91 -17.41 0.39
N LEU A 350 -16.09 -16.11 0.16
CA LEU A 350 -16.57 -15.57 -1.12
C LEU A 350 -15.63 -15.91 -2.28
N ILE A 351 -14.31 -15.90 -2.04
CA ILE A 351 -13.32 -16.33 -3.04
C ILE A 351 -13.47 -17.82 -3.36
N VAL A 352 -13.55 -18.66 -2.33
CA VAL A 352 -13.67 -20.13 -2.50
C VAL A 352 -14.96 -20.51 -3.24
N GLU A 353 -16.07 -19.83 -2.94
CA GLU A 353 -17.36 -20.03 -3.62
C GLU A 353 -17.45 -19.31 -4.98
N ASN A 354 -16.35 -18.72 -5.47
CA ASN A 354 -16.25 -17.98 -6.73
C ASN A 354 -17.30 -16.85 -6.88
N ARG A 355 -17.66 -16.19 -5.77
CA ARG A 355 -18.65 -15.09 -5.73
C ARG A 355 -18.00 -13.72 -5.97
N GLY A 356 -17.17 -13.62 -7.01
CA GLY A 356 -16.45 -12.39 -7.36
C GLY A 356 -17.36 -11.18 -7.59
N GLY A 357 -18.59 -11.39 -8.07
CA GLY A 357 -19.59 -10.32 -8.25
C GLY A 357 -19.97 -9.61 -6.93
N VAL A 358 -20.01 -10.34 -5.81
CA VAL A 358 -20.30 -9.75 -4.49
C VAL A 358 -19.18 -8.82 -4.06
N ILE A 359 -17.93 -9.25 -4.25
CA ILE A 359 -16.74 -8.45 -3.95
C ILE A 359 -16.77 -7.16 -4.78
N PHE A 360 -17.03 -7.29 -6.08
CA PHE A 360 -17.16 -6.14 -6.99
C PHE A 360 -18.24 -5.14 -6.53
N ILE A 361 -19.47 -5.61 -6.27
CA ILE A 361 -20.57 -4.76 -5.80
C ILE A 361 -20.22 -4.08 -4.48
N SER A 362 -19.61 -4.81 -3.53
CA SER A 362 -19.21 -4.22 -2.25
C SER A 362 -18.20 -3.08 -2.41
N GLN A 363 -17.23 -3.22 -3.33
CA GLN A 363 -16.25 -2.16 -3.60
C GLN A 363 -16.88 -0.94 -4.29
N LEU A 364 -17.83 -1.18 -5.18
CA LEU A 364 -18.58 -0.10 -5.83
C LEU A 364 -19.44 0.67 -4.82
N LEU A 365 -20.13 -0.04 -3.92
CA LEU A 365 -20.88 0.57 -2.82
C LEU A 365 -19.99 1.38 -1.88
N ILE A 366 -18.80 0.86 -1.55
CA ILE A 366 -17.80 1.63 -0.78
C ILE A 366 -17.50 2.94 -1.49
N ILE A 367 -17.14 2.90 -2.77
CA ILE A 367 -16.73 4.10 -3.49
C ILE A 367 -17.84 5.15 -3.47
N ILE A 368 -19.08 4.75 -3.74
CA ILE A 368 -20.23 5.67 -3.78
C ILE A 368 -20.53 6.22 -2.38
N ILE A 369 -20.78 5.34 -1.40
CA ILE A 369 -21.23 5.74 -0.06
C ILE A 369 -20.13 6.55 0.63
N ASN A 370 -18.87 6.11 0.53
CA ASN A 370 -17.77 6.79 1.18
C ASN A 370 -17.44 8.14 0.51
N SER A 371 -17.52 8.23 -0.83
CA SER A 371 -17.36 9.53 -1.49
C SER A 371 -18.44 10.52 -1.06
N ILE A 372 -19.71 10.08 -0.99
CA ILE A 372 -20.81 10.92 -0.48
C ILE A 372 -20.51 11.36 0.95
N PHE A 373 -20.16 10.41 1.84
CA PHE A 373 -19.81 10.72 3.21
C PHE A 373 -18.68 11.76 3.32
N LEU A 374 -17.58 11.56 2.59
CA LEU A 374 -16.45 12.47 2.62
C LEU A 374 -16.81 13.86 2.07
N ILE A 375 -17.63 13.98 1.02
CA ILE A 375 -18.08 15.28 0.51
C ILE A 375 -18.85 16.07 1.58
N PHE A 376 -19.79 15.42 2.27
CA PHE A 376 -20.66 16.11 3.24
C PHE A 376 -20.01 16.34 4.60
N PHE A 377 -19.13 15.44 5.05
CA PHE A 377 -18.61 15.46 6.41
C PHE A 377 -17.17 15.98 6.52
N SER A 378 -16.33 15.89 5.48
CA SER A 378 -14.96 16.46 5.53
C SER A 378 -14.94 17.95 5.91
N PRO A 379 -15.87 18.81 5.43
CA PRO A 379 -15.90 20.21 5.84
C PRO A 379 -16.32 20.45 7.30
N ARG A 380 -16.96 19.48 7.96
CA ARG A 380 -17.57 19.65 9.28
C ARG A 380 -16.75 19.02 10.40
N ILE A 381 -16.20 17.84 10.15
CA ILE A 381 -15.45 17.04 11.14
C ILE A 381 -13.99 16.81 10.73
N HIS A 382 -13.53 17.51 9.69
CA HIS A 382 -12.13 17.56 9.24
C HIS A 382 -11.49 16.15 9.13
N GLU A 383 -10.33 15.93 9.74
CA GLU A 383 -9.59 14.66 9.73
C GLU A 383 -10.35 13.45 10.27
N VAL A 384 -11.31 13.68 11.17
CA VAL A 384 -12.11 12.59 11.75
C VAL A 384 -12.97 11.94 10.66
N ALA A 385 -13.39 12.68 9.63
CA ALA A 385 -14.06 12.11 8.47
C ALA A 385 -13.18 11.06 7.78
N GLY A 386 -11.90 11.35 7.60
CA GLY A 386 -10.93 10.43 7.01
C GLY A 386 -10.82 9.12 7.80
N ALA A 387 -10.76 9.18 9.13
CA ALA A 387 -10.72 7.97 9.96
C ALA A 387 -12.05 7.18 9.93
N LEU A 388 -13.19 7.87 10.02
CA LEU A 388 -14.52 7.25 9.93
C LEU A 388 -14.76 6.59 8.58
N SER A 389 -14.18 7.14 7.50
CA SER A 389 -14.28 6.58 6.15
C SER A 389 -13.79 5.12 6.09
N TRP A 390 -12.72 4.79 6.82
CA TRP A 390 -12.19 3.43 6.93
C TRP A 390 -13.13 2.50 7.71
N MET A 391 -13.73 3.01 8.79
CA MET A 391 -14.73 2.26 9.56
C MET A 391 -15.97 1.96 8.71
N ILE A 392 -16.43 2.94 7.92
CA ILE A 392 -17.52 2.78 6.95
C ILE A 392 -17.16 1.74 5.90
N ASN A 393 -15.96 1.84 5.30
CA ASN A 393 -15.49 0.88 4.30
C ASN A 393 -15.58 -0.56 4.82
N PHE A 394 -15.02 -0.81 6.00
CA PHE A 394 -15.01 -2.13 6.61
C PHE A 394 -16.40 -2.62 7.04
N SER A 395 -17.27 -1.70 7.46
CA SER A 395 -18.66 -2.04 7.79
C SER A 395 -19.47 -2.43 6.56
N ILE A 396 -19.32 -1.70 5.45
CA ILE A 396 -20.03 -2.00 4.18
C ILE A 396 -19.65 -3.39 3.68
N VAL A 397 -18.36 -3.72 3.64
CA VAL A 397 -17.92 -5.03 3.14
C VAL A 397 -18.35 -6.17 4.04
N LEU A 398 -18.36 -5.95 5.36
CA LEU A 398 -18.86 -6.92 6.33
C LEU A 398 -20.36 -7.18 6.13
N LEU A 399 -21.17 -6.12 6.06
CA LEU A 399 -22.63 -6.22 5.88
C LEU A 399 -23.01 -6.86 4.54
N CYS A 400 -22.36 -6.43 3.45
CA CYS A 400 -22.56 -7.04 2.14
C CYS A 400 -22.20 -8.54 2.19
N GLY A 401 -21.03 -8.87 2.73
CA GLY A 401 -20.57 -10.25 2.86
C GLY A 401 -21.55 -11.13 3.64
N LEU A 402 -22.06 -10.65 4.79
CA LEU A 402 -23.04 -11.36 5.62
C LEU A 402 -24.37 -11.56 4.90
N PHE A 403 -24.88 -10.54 4.21
CA PHE A 403 -26.14 -10.61 3.47
C PHE A 403 -26.11 -11.69 2.39
N PHE A 404 -25.05 -11.73 1.58
CA PHE A 404 -24.93 -12.70 0.49
C PHE A 404 -24.64 -14.13 0.98
N LEU A 405 -23.96 -14.28 2.12
CA LEU A 405 -23.79 -15.59 2.77
C LEU A 405 -25.12 -16.17 3.27
N HIS A 406 -26.02 -15.34 3.78
CA HIS A 406 -27.35 -15.79 4.22
C HIS A 406 -28.26 -16.16 3.05
N LYS A 407 -28.23 -15.40 1.94
CA LYS A 407 -29.05 -15.70 0.77
C LYS A 407 -28.67 -17.04 0.12
N GLY A 408 -27.37 -17.33 0.04
CA GLY A 408 -26.88 -18.61 -0.51
C GLY A 408 -27.19 -19.86 0.32
N LYS A 409 -27.69 -19.71 1.57
CA LYS A 409 -28.19 -20.83 2.38
C LYS A 409 -29.68 -21.14 2.12
N LYS A 410 -30.41 -20.25 1.44
CA LYS A 410 -31.84 -20.45 1.11
C LYS A 410 -32.06 -21.07 -0.27
N ASP A 411 -31.05 -21.02 -1.13
CA ASP A 411 -31.11 -21.53 -2.51
C ASP A 411 -30.46 -22.93 -2.67
N ASN A 412 -30.06 -23.56 -1.55
CA ASN A 412 -29.69 -24.97 -1.41
C ASN A 412 -30.66 -25.63 -0.43
#